data_AF-A0A8H3M9A6-F1
#
_entry.id   AF-A0A8H3M9A6-F1
#
_cell.length_a   1.000
_cell.length_b   1.000
_cell.length_c   1.000
_cell.angle_alpha   90.00
_cell.angle_beta   90.00
_cell.angle_gamma   90.00
#
_symmetry.space_group_name_H-M   'P 1'
#
loop_
_entity.id
_entity.type
_entity.pdbx_description
1 polymer ?
#
loop_
_entity_poly.entity_id
_entity_poly.type
_entity_poly.pdbx_seq_one_letter_code
_entity_poly.pdbx_strand_id
1 'polypeptide(L)'
;MILRYIYGGRLSLEEYDTSDIIKILIAADELNLQELITHLQSFLIENKKNWMEQNFNLIFKTSFGNDSFLKLQNFCMELMSNKPEKIFNSVDFVSLSEKSLISLIQHDKIQMNVIQVWENVIKWGIAQNPGLPSDSSSYSKDDFDALKNTLHQFIPFIKFFNLKNKEFLSKVYPYKKIIPKGLRENLIQYFIDRPNNEPGSKIMINEINSKSIDSRIITFQHAELISKWIDRLEITNDIKNLYEFKLILRGSRDGFSVKKFHEICDYQSHTILVIKMKESDEILGGYNPIIWKSDYSYGSTKDSFIFSFDDKENVGKHILSRVNNEIYAITNNSNYGPIFGNYELCFCGSSVLLQNLVCYEKFIKKIGLFFVEEYEILQIKKV
;
A
#
# COMPACT_ATOMS: atom_id res chain seq x y z
N MET A 1 -35.74 -17.41 18.80
CA MET A 1 -35.83 -17.53 17.33
C MET A 1 -34.70 -18.37 16.74
N ILE A 2 -33.43 -18.05 17.02
CA ILE A 2 -32.27 -18.86 16.59
C ILE A 2 -32.40 -20.34 17.00
N LEU A 3 -32.85 -20.63 18.22
CA LEU A 3 -33.16 -22.00 18.63
C LEU A 3 -34.23 -22.67 17.75
N ARG A 4 -35.29 -21.96 17.34
CA ARG A 4 -36.31 -22.52 16.43
C ARG A 4 -35.74 -22.80 15.05
N TYR A 5 -34.83 -21.96 14.56
CA TYR A 5 -34.11 -22.19 13.32
C TYR A 5 -33.19 -23.42 13.43
N ILE A 6 -32.41 -23.56 14.51
CA ILE A 6 -31.52 -24.72 14.72
C ILE A 6 -32.32 -26.03 14.73
N TYR A 7 -33.47 -26.07 15.40
CA TYR A 7 -34.26 -27.30 15.53
C TYR A 7 -35.20 -27.56 14.35
N GLY A 8 -35.61 -26.51 13.62
CA GLY A 8 -36.69 -26.60 12.62
C GLY A 8 -36.30 -26.21 11.19
N GLY A 9 -35.11 -25.65 10.97
CA GLY A 9 -34.60 -25.23 9.65
C GLY A 9 -35.43 -24.16 8.93
N ARG A 10 -36.43 -23.57 9.59
CA ARG A 10 -37.37 -22.61 9.01
C ARG A 10 -37.34 -21.29 9.78
N LEU A 11 -37.44 -20.20 9.03
CA LEU A 11 -37.43 -18.85 9.57
C LEU A 11 -38.40 -17.97 8.77
N SER A 12 -39.33 -17.30 9.46
CA SER A 12 -40.14 -16.22 8.90
C SER A 12 -39.57 -14.90 9.40
N LEU A 13 -39.22 -13.99 8.50
CA LEU A 13 -38.59 -12.70 8.83
C LEU A 13 -39.53 -11.51 8.67
N GLU A 14 -40.70 -11.71 8.06
CA GLU A 14 -41.65 -10.63 7.74
C GLU A 14 -42.29 -10.00 8.98
N GLU A 15 -42.47 -10.79 10.03
CA GLU A 15 -43.11 -10.39 11.29
C GLU A 15 -42.16 -9.63 12.25
N TYR A 16 -40.86 -9.56 11.92
CA TYR A 16 -39.86 -8.99 12.80
C TYR A 16 -39.48 -7.56 12.42
N ASP A 17 -39.27 -6.73 13.44
CA ASP A 17 -38.68 -5.41 13.27
C ASP A 17 -37.25 -5.53 12.74
N THR A 18 -36.87 -4.63 11.82
CA THR A 18 -35.54 -4.65 11.20
C THR A 18 -34.40 -4.58 12.23
N SER A 19 -34.60 -3.83 13.33
CA SER A 19 -33.64 -3.75 14.43
C SER A 19 -33.42 -5.09 15.12
N ASP A 20 -34.47 -5.90 15.28
CA ASP A 20 -34.37 -7.23 15.86
C ASP A 20 -33.72 -8.22 14.88
N ILE A 21 -34.00 -8.10 13.58
CA ILE A 21 -33.33 -8.88 12.53
C ILE A 21 -31.80 -8.64 12.58
N ILE A 22 -31.36 -7.42 12.85
CA ILE A 22 -29.94 -7.09 13.01
C ILE A 22 -29.35 -7.75 14.28
N LYS A 23 -30.06 -7.69 15.42
CA LYS A 23 -29.60 -8.40 16.64
C LYS A 23 -29.50 -9.90 16.43
N ILE A 24 -30.45 -10.47 15.69
CA ILE A 24 -30.43 -11.87 15.29
C ILE A 24 -29.20 -12.16 14.43
N LEU A 25 -28.90 -11.29 13.45
CA LEU A 25 -27.73 -11.44 12.59
C LEU A 25 -26.43 -11.46 13.41
N ILE A 26 -26.30 -10.57 14.39
CA ILE A 26 -25.16 -10.55 15.32
C ILE A 26 -25.08 -11.86 16.11
N ALA A 27 -26.18 -12.30 16.72
CA ALA A 27 -26.19 -13.56 17.48
C ALA A 27 -25.98 -14.81 16.59
N ALA A 28 -26.38 -14.76 15.32
CA ALA A 28 -26.10 -15.83 14.36
C ALA A 28 -24.61 -15.93 14.05
N ASP A 29 -23.90 -14.81 14.01
CA ASP A 29 -22.43 -14.80 13.87
C ASP A 29 -21.72 -15.32 15.12
N GLU A 30 -22.15 -14.90 16.31
CA GLU A 30 -21.60 -15.41 17.59
C GLU A 30 -21.73 -16.95 17.70
N LEU A 31 -22.79 -17.51 17.10
CA LEU A 31 -23.05 -18.94 17.04
C LEU A 31 -22.51 -19.62 15.77
N ASN A 32 -21.80 -18.87 14.92
CA ASN A 32 -21.19 -19.32 13.67
C ASN A 32 -22.17 -20.00 12.69
N LEU A 33 -23.40 -19.48 12.59
CA LEU A 33 -24.48 -20.01 11.74
C LEU A 33 -24.42 -19.38 10.32
N GLN A 34 -23.45 -19.79 9.52
CA GLN A 34 -23.12 -19.16 8.23
C GLN A 34 -24.26 -19.09 7.21
N GLU A 35 -25.11 -20.12 7.14
CA GLU A 35 -26.28 -20.13 6.25
C GLU A 35 -27.30 -19.06 6.67
N LEU A 36 -27.57 -18.97 7.97
CA LEU A 36 -28.47 -17.98 8.55
C LEU A 36 -27.93 -16.55 8.36
N ILE A 37 -26.64 -16.34 8.60
CA ILE A 37 -25.95 -15.06 8.34
C ILE A 37 -26.15 -14.63 6.88
N THR A 38 -25.94 -15.55 5.95
CA THR A 38 -26.07 -15.27 4.51
C THR A 38 -27.50 -14.93 4.11
N HIS A 39 -28.48 -15.64 4.68
CA HIS A 39 -29.91 -15.42 4.43
C HIS A 39 -30.40 -14.08 5.00
N LEU A 40 -30.06 -13.78 6.25
CA LEU A 40 -30.43 -12.52 6.92
C LEU A 40 -29.89 -11.29 6.18
N GLN A 41 -28.62 -11.33 5.75
CA GLN A 41 -28.03 -10.22 4.99
C GLN A 41 -28.76 -9.99 3.65
N SER A 42 -29.08 -11.06 2.91
CA SER A 42 -29.86 -10.96 1.68
C SER A 42 -31.25 -10.38 1.93
N PHE A 43 -31.96 -10.89 2.93
CA PHE A 43 -33.30 -10.42 3.27
C PHE A 43 -33.31 -8.91 3.60
N LEU A 44 -32.34 -8.45 4.40
CA LEU A 44 -32.20 -7.04 4.76
C LEU A 44 -31.99 -6.17 3.50
N ILE A 45 -31.09 -6.56 2.60
CA ILE A 45 -30.77 -5.83 1.37
C ILE A 45 -31.97 -5.77 0.41
N GLU A 46 -32.67 -6.88 0.24
CA GLU A 46 -33.77 -7.00 -0.73
C GLU A 46 -35.05 -6.31 -0.23
N ASN A 47 -35.37 -6.46 1.07
CA ASN A 47 -36.69 -6.08 1.60
C ASN A 47 -36.67 -4.86 2.53
N LYS A 48 -35.53 -4.54 3.15
CA LYS A 48 -35.42 -3.49 4.18
C LYS A 48 -34.46 -2.35 3.78
N LYS A 49 -34.13 -2.23 2.48
CA LYS A 49 -33.20 -1.23 1.93
C LYS A 49 -33.45 0.20 2.42
N ASN A 50 -34.69 0.70 2.33
CA ASN A 50 -35.02 2.07 2.75
C ASN A 50 -34.74 2.30 4.24
N TRP A 51 -35.06 1.32 5.08
CA TRP A 51 -34.77 1.39 6.52
C TRP A 51 -33.27 1.39 6.76
N MET A 52 -32.51 0.55 6.05
CA MET A 52 -31.05 0.50 6.15
C MET A 52 -30.39 1.79 5.69
N GLU A 53 -30.90 2.45 4.65
CA GLU A 53 -30.40 3.77 4.22
C GLU A 53 -30.66 4.86 5.27
N GLN A 54 -31.80 4.82 5.96
CA GLN A 54 -32.12 5.75 7.05
C GLN A 54 -31.28 5.48 8.31
N ASN A 55 -30.94 4.21 8.56
CA ASN A 55 -30.16 3.77 9.71
C ASN A 55 -28.73 3.37 9.32
N PHE A 56 -28.16 4.07 8.33
CA PHE A 56 -26.89 3.71 7.70
C PHE A 56 -25.76 3.49 8.72
N ASN A 57 -25.63 4.38 9.70
CA ASN A 57 -24.57 4.30 10.70
C ASN A 57 -24.62 3.01 11.54
N LEU A 58 -25.82 2.57 11.91
CA LEU A 58 -26.02 1.32 12.62
C LEU A 58 -25.60 0.13 11.74
N ILE A 59 -26.03 0.12 10.48
CA ILE A 59 -25.71 -0.96 9.54
C ILE A 59 -24.21 -0.99 9.27
N PHE A 60 -23.60 0.17 9.04
CA PHE A 60 -22.17 0.31 8.79
C PHE A 60 -21.33 -0.16 9.98
N LYS A 61 -21.66 0.29 11.20
CA LYS A 61 -20.97 -0.16 12.40
C LYS A 61 -21.12 -1.66 12.62
N THR A 62 -22.31 -2.20 12.37
CA THR A 62 -22.57 -3.63 12.52
C THR A 62 -21.82 -4.44 11.48
N SER A 63 -21.82 -4.01 10.22
CA SER A 63 -21.19 -4.73 9.12
C SER A 63 -19.67 -4.70 9.17
N PHE A 64 -19.05 -3.56 9.49
CA PHE A 64 -17.59 -3.44 9.60
C PHE A 64 -17.04 -3.82 10.97
N GLY A 65 -17.90 -4.03 11.96
CA GLY A 65 -17.52 -4.65 13.23
C GLY A 65 -17.39 -6.18 13.15
N ASN A 66 -17.82 -6.79 12.04
CA ASN A 66 -17.90 -8.23 11.88
C ASN A 66 -17.48 -8.69 10.48
N ASP A 67 -16.40 -9.47 10.41
CA ASP A 67 -15.80 -9.88 9.13
C ASP A 67 -16.71 -10.82 8.32
N SER A 68 -17.71 -11.47 8.94
CA SER A 68 -18.67 -12.36 8.29
C SER A 68 -19.76 -11.62 7.49
N PHE A 69 -19.92 -10.31 7.68
CA PHE A 69 -21.03 -9.53 7.11
C PHE A 69 -20.72 -8.89 5.75
N LEU A 70 -20.07 -9.65 4.86
CA LEU A 70 -19.57 -9.18 3.56
C LEU A 70 -20.65 -8.55 2.66
N LYS A 71 -21.89 -9.07 2.64
CA LYS A 71 -22.96 -8.51 1.80
C LYS A 71 -23.40 -7.13 2.31
N LEU A 72 -23.52 -6.97 3.63
CA LEU A 72 -23.83 -5.67 4.22
C LEU A 72 -22.67 -4.69 4.10
N GLN A 73 -21.42 -5.16 4.20
CA GLN A 73 -20.25 -4.33 3.92
C GLN A 73 -20.31 -3.80 2.48
N ASN A 74 -20.54 -4.65 1.49
CA ASN A 74 -20.67 -4.26 0.08
C ASN A 74 -21.82 -3.26 -0.14
N PHE A 75 -23.00 -3.54 0.43
CA PHE A 75 -24.14 -2.62 0.39
C PHE A 75 -23.78 -1.25 0.95
N CYS A 76 -23.10 -1.22 2.10
CA CYS A 76 -22.61 0.00 2.68
C CYS A 76 -21.66 0.72 1.72
N MET A 77 -20.60 0.06 1.23
CA MET A 77 -19.61 0.65 0.31
C MET A 77 -20.25 1.26 -0.94
N GLU A 78 -21.26 0.61 -1.53
CA GLU A 78 -22.00 1.12 -2.68
C GLU A 78 -22.77 2.40 -2.35
N LEU A 79 -23.47 2.43 -1.21
CA LEU A 79 -24.16 3.64 -0.75
C LEU A 79 -23.19 4.80 -0.52
N MET A 80 -22.01 4.54 0.04
CA MET A 80 -21.00 5.58 0.32
C MET A 80 -20.42 6.14 -0.97
N SER A 81 -20.18 5.27 -1.94
CA SER A 81 -19.67 5.68 -3.26
C SER A 81 -20.66 6.62 -3.95
N ASN A 82 -21.96 6.40 -3.76
CA ASN A 82 -23.02 7.23 -4.35
C ASN A 82 -23.34 8.50 -3.56
N LYS A 83 -23.19 8.49 -2.22
CA LYS A 83 -23.61 9.60 -1.33
C LYS A 83 -22.64 9.78 -0.16
N PRO A 84 -21.36 10.12 -0.41
CA PRO A 84 -20.35 10.19 0.65
C PRO A 84 -20.68 11.25 1.73
N GLU A 85 -21.23 12.39 1.30
CA GLU A 85 -21.64 13.51 2.16
C GLU A 85 -22.57 13.08 3.32
N LYS A 86 -23.43 12.06 3.11
CA LYS A 86 -24.36 11.60 4.16
C LYS A 86 -23.65 10.99 5.36
N ILE A 87 -22.44 10.47 5.17
CA ILE A 87 -21.72 9.68 6.17
C ILE A 87 -20.82 10.59 6.98
N PHE A 88 -20.00 11.38 6.29
CA PHE A 88 -19.07 12.33 6.91
C PHE A 88 -19.78 13.45 7.68
N ASN A 89 -20.99 13.81 7.25
CA ASN A 89 -21.83 14.79 7.95
C ASN A 89 -22.69 14.16 9.05
N SER A 90 -22.66 12.84 9.23
CA SER A 90 -23.43 12.18 10.29
C SER A 90 -22.77 12.40 11.65
N VAL A 91 -23.61 12.49 12.69
CA VAL A 91 -23.15 12.67 14.09
C VAL A 91 -22.30 11.47 14.53
N ASP A 92 -22.63 10.27 14.05
CA ASP A 92 -21.95 9.04 14.47
C ASP A 92 -20.63 8.78 13.71
N PHE A 93 -20.24 9.61 12.74
CA PHE A 93 -18.99 9.43 12.00
C PHE A 93 -17.76 9.33 12.92
N VAL A 94 -17.72 10.18 13.95
CA VAL A 94 -16.62 10.18 14.93
C VAL A 94 -16.61 8.94 15.83
N SER A 95 -17.69 8.15 15.83
CA SER A 95 -17.80 6.90 16.60
C SER A 95 -17.39 5.65 15.81
N LEU A 96 -16.99 5.82 14.55
CA LEU A 96 -16.51 4.72 13.72
C LEU A 96 -15.24 4.11 14.31
N SER A 97 -15.10 2.78 14.20
CA SER A 97 -13.86 2.11 14.57
C SER A 97 -12.74 2.47 13.58
N GLU A 98 -11.49 2.37 14.04
CA GLU A 98 -10.30 2.58 13.21
C GLU A 98 -10.33 1.73 11.93
N LYS A 99 -10.63 0.44 12.05
CA LYS A 99 -10.75 -0.49 10.91
C LYS A 99 -11.79 -0.01 9.90
N SER A 100 -12.97 0.37 10.38
CA SER A 100 -14.07 0.82 9.50
C SER A 100 -13.70 2.10 8.75
N LEU A 101 -13.02 3.04 9.41
CA LEU A 101 -12.57 4.28 8.79
C LEU A 101 -11.43 4.04 7.79
N ILE A 102 -10.51 3.10 8.04
CA ILE A 102 -9.48 2.70 7.07
C ILE A 102 -10.15 2.10 5.82
N SER A 103 -11.06 1.14 5.98
CA SER A 103 -11.80 0.55 4.86
C SER A 103 -12.57 1.59 4.06
N LEU A 104 -13.12 2.61 4.74
CA LEU A 104 -13.74 3.76 4.09
C LEU A 104 -12.72 4.51 3.21
N ILE A 105 -11.60 4.97 3.77
CA ILE A 105 -10.62 5.79 3.05
C ILE A 105 -9.96 5.04 1.88
N GLN A 106 -9.74 3.74 2.02
CA GLN A 106 -9.13 2.90 0.98
C GLN A 106 -10.01 2.65 -0.23
N HIS A 107 -11.31 2.92 -0.15
CA HIS A 107 -12.23 2.52 -1.20
C HIS A 107 -12.19 3.46 -2.40
N ASP A 108 -11.65 2.96 -3.52
CA ASP A 108 -11.37 3.74 -4.73
C ASP A 108 -12.59 4.39 -5.40
N LYS A 109 -13.82 3.95 -5.07
CA LYS A 109 -15.06 4.51 -5.66
C LYS A 109 -15.64 5.69 -4.87
N ILE A 110 -15.04 6.10 -3.75
CA ILE A 110 -15.53 7.26 -3.01
C ILE A 110 -15.21 8.53 -3.80
N GLN A 111 -16.26 9.18 -4.32
CA GLN A 111 -16.16 10.46 -5.02
C GLN A 111 -16.05 11.62 -4.02
N MET A 112 -14.94 11.70 -3.28
CA MET A 112 -14.66 12.83 -2.39
C MET A 112 -13.33 13.50 -2.70
N ASN A 113 -13.28 14.81 -2.50
CA ASN A 113 -12.02 15.54 -2.60
C ASN A 113 -11.09 15.10 -1.46
N VAL A 114 -9.81 14.93 -1.78
CA VAL A 114 -8.78 14.53 -0.81
C VAL A 114 -8.76 15.43 0.42
N ILE A 115 -9.00 16.73 0.23
CA ILE A 115 -9.07 17.68 1.34
C ILE A 115 -10.20 17.36 2.32
N GLN A 116 -11.37 16.95 1.82
CA GLN A 116 -12.50 16.57 2.66
C GLN A 116 -12.20 15.27 3.43
N VAL A 117 -11.52 14.30 2.79
CA VAL A 117 -11.07 13.08 3.46
C VAL A 117 -10.12 13.43 4.61
N TRP A 118 -9.12 14.27 4.35
CA TRP A 118 -8.16 14.71 5.36
C TRP A 118 -8.83 15.42 6.54
N GLU A 119 -9.72 16.39 6.27
CA GLU A 119 -10.42 17.14 7.32
C GLU A 119 -11.27 16.21 8.20
N ASN A 120 -11.90 15.19 7.62
CA ASN A 120 -12.67 14.22 8.37
C ASN A 120 -11.80 13.26 9.19
N VAL A 121 -10.63 12.86 8.68
CA VAL A 121 -9.66 12.07 9.46
C VAL A 121 -9.14 12.86 10.66
N ILE A 122 -8.83 14.15 10.48
CA ILE A 122 -8.47 15.04 11.59
C ILE A 122 -9.62 15.15 12.60
N LYS A 123 -10.86 15.38 12.12
CA LYS A 123 -12.05 15.47 12.97
C LYS A 123 -12.25 14.19 13.80
N TRP A 124 -12.09 13.03 13.18
CA TRP A 124 -12.17 11.74 13.86
C TRP A 124 -11.04 11.59 14.90
N GLY A 125 -9.80 11.90 14.52
CA GLY A 125 -8.65 11.82 15.43
C GLY A 125 -8.78 12.73 16.64
N ILE A 126 -9.27 13.96 16.47
CA ILE A 126 -9.53 14.88 17.58
C ILE A 126 -10.61 14.32 18.51
N ALA A 127 -11.69 13.76 17.95
CA ALA A 127 -12.77 13.18 18.75
C ALA A 127 -12.31 11.96 19.59
N GLN A 128 -11.32 11.20 19.13
CA GLN A 128 -10.71 10.11 19.91
C GLN A 128 -9.78 10.60 21.03
N ASN A 129 -9.42 11.89 21.03
CA ASN A 129 -8.52 12.49 22.01
C ASN A 129 -9.22 13.68 22.71
N PRO A 130 -10.18 13.42 23.62
CA PRO A 130 -11.01 14.47 24.23
C PRO A 130 -10.24 15.47 25.10
N GLY A 131 -8.98 15.20 25.44
CA GLY A 131 -8.09 16.12 26.14
C GLY A 131 -7.43 17.18 25.26
N LEU A 132 -7.57 17.09 23.93
CA LEU A 132 -6.96 18.05 23.01
C LEU A 132 -7.68 19.41 23.07
N PRO A 133 -6.93 20.52 22.94
CA PRO A 133 -7.53 21.83 22.75
C PRO A 133 -8.41 21.91 21.49
N SER A 134 -9.39 22.80 21.49
CA SER A 134 -10.24 23.02 20.30
C SER A 134 -9.49 23.73 19.16
N ASP A 135 -8.47 24.53 19.46
CA ASP A 135 -7.63 25.18 18.45
C ASP A 135 -6.29 24.45 18.30
N SER A 136 -6.05 23.91 17.09
CA SER A 136 -4.80 23.28 16.67
C SER A 136 -3.56 24.17 16.84
N SER A 137 -3.73 25.50 16.87
CA SER A 137 -2.62 26.44 17.05
C SER A 137 -2.02 26.38 18.46
N SER A 138 -2.81 25.95 19.45
CA SER A 138 -2.44 25.84 20.86
C SER A 138 -1.85 24.49 21.26
N TYR A 139 -1.68 23.56 20.32
CA TYR A 139 -1.23 22.20 20.61
C TYR A 139 0.22 22.18 21.11
N SER A 140 0.40 21.60 22.30
CA SER A 140 1.69 21.25 22.86
C SER A 140 2.33 20.10 22.07
N LYS A 141 3.56 19.74 22.43
CA LYS A 141 4.22 18.57 21.82
C LYS A 141 3.46 17.28 22.12
N ASP A 142 3.01 17.12 23.35
CA ASP A 142 2.30 15.92 23.82
C ASP A 142 0.93 15.79 23.12
N ASP A 143 0.26 16.91 22.86
CA ASP A 143 -0.99 16.95 22.07
C ASP A 143 -0.78 16.43 20.64
N PHE A 144 0.30 16.86 19.99
CA PHE A 144 0.66 16.35 18.66
C PHE A 144 1.04 14.87 18.70
N ASP A 145 1.74 14.42 19.74
CA ASP A 145 2.13 13.01 19.87
C ASP A 145 0.91 12.11 20.12
N ALA A 146 -0.08 12.55 20.91
CA ALA A 146 -1.35 11.86 21.10
C ALA A 146 -2.14 11.71 19.79
N LEU A 147 -2.29 12.83 19.06
CA LEU A 147 -2.98 12.83 17.77
C LEU A 147 -2.23 12.00 16.71
N LYS A 148 -0.89 12.05 16.70
CA LYS A 148 -0.04 11.24 15.83
C LYS A 148 -0.24 9.75 16.07
N ASN A 149 -0.21 9.31 17.34
CA ASN A 149 -0.42 7.91 17.68
C ASN A 149 -1.80 7.42 17.25
N THR A 150 -2.82 8.28 17.30
CA THR A 150 -4.17 7.97 16.83
C THR A 150 -4.25 7.89 15.31
N LEU A 151 -3.55 8.78 14.60
CA LEU A 151 -3.76 8.96 13.15
C LEU A 151 -2.73 8.22 12.26
N HIS A 152 -1.67 7.65 12.83
CA HIS A 152 -0.54 7.12 12.06
C HIS A 152 -0.96 6.09 10.99
N GLN A 153 -1.94 5.21 11.28
CA GLN A 153 -2.39 4.18 10.32
C GLN A 153 -3.17 4.76 9.13
N PHE A 154 -3.76 5.95 9.27
CA PHE A 154 -4.56 6.56 8.20
C PHE A 154 -3.70 7.33 7.20
N ILE A 155 -2.58 7.89 7.66
CA ILE A 155 -1.71 8.77 6.85
C ILE A 155 -1.29 8.14 5.52
N PRO A 156 -0.89 6.85 5.44
CA PRO A 156 -0.52 6.20 4.18
C PRO A 156 -1.64 6.17 3.13
N PHE A 157 -2.91 6.26 3.54
CA PHE A 157 -4.06 6.20 2.65
C PHE A 157 -4.52 7.57 2.14
N ILE A 158 -3.96 8.67 2.66
CA ILE A 158 -4.31 10.03 2.24
C ILE A 158 -3.44 10.45 1.05
N LYS A 159 -4.08 10.75 -0.08
CA LYS A 159 -3.43 11.14 -1.35
C LYS A 159 -2.95 12.61 -1.33
N PHE A 160 -2.13 13.01 -0.36
CA PHE A 160 -1.75 14.41 -0.10
C PHE A 160 -1.22 15.18 -1.33
N PHE A 161 -0.50 14.52 -2.25
CA PHE A 161 0.03 15.13 -3.47
C PHE A 161 -1.06 15.60 -4.45
N ASN A 162 -2.30 15.13 -4.30
CA ASN A 162 -3.45 15.56 -5.11
C ASN A 162 -4.11 16.84 -4.59
N LEU A 163 -3.62 17.41 -3.48
CA LEU A 163 -4.12 18.66 -2.93
C LEU A 163 -3.63 19.87 -3.73
N LYS A 164 -4.37 20.97 -3.65
CA LYS A 164 -3.90 22.28 -4.13
C LYS A 164 -2.92 22.88 -3.11
N ASN A 165 -1.99 23.73 -3.57
CA ASN A 165 -1.03 24.44 -2.69
C ASN A 165 -1.75 25.12 -1.51
N LYS A 166 -2.85 25.83 -1.77
CA LYS A 166 -3.63 26.51 -0.72
C LYS A 166 -4.26 25.53 0.28
N GLU A 167 -4.72 24.37 -0.17
CA GLU A 167 -5.32 23.34 0.69
C GLU A 167 -4.24 22.73 1.60
N PHE A 168 -3.07 22.39 1.03
CA PHE A 168 -1.93 21.92 1.81
C PHE A 168 -1.52 22.92 2.89
N LEU A 169 -1.25 24.18 2.51
CA LEU A 169 -0.75 25.21 3.43
C LEU A 169 -1.76 25.53 4.55
N SER A 170 -3.05 25.55 4.25
CA SER A 170 -4.08 25.96 5.22
C SER A 170 -4.61 24.81 6.08
N LYS A 171 -4.60 23.56 5.58
CA LYS A 171 -5.29 22.43 6.25
C LYS A 171 -4.37 21.27 6.62
N VAL A 172 -3.28 21.04 5.89
CA VAL A 172 -2.35 19.93 6.17
C VAL A 172 -1.14 20.40 6.96
N TYR A 173 -0.52 21.49 6.52
CA TYR A 173 0.69 22.05 7.13
C TYR A 173 0.56 22.39 8.62
N PRO A 174 -0.59 22.88 9.15
CA PRO A 174 -0.76 23.07 10.60
C PRO A 174 -0.52 21.80 11.42
N TYR A 175 -0.83 20.63 10.83
CA TYR A 175 -0.67 19.32 11.45
C TYR A 175 0.62 18.62 10.99
N LYS A 176 1.59 19.30 10.38
CA LYS A 176 2.82 18.68 9.87
C LYS A 176 3.59 17.84 10.89
N LYS A 177 3.42 18.06 12.21
CA LYS A 177 4.08 17.28 13.27
C LYS A 177 3.55 15.85 13.41
N ILE A 178 2.30 15.58 13.00
CA ILE A 178 1.75 14.21 13.01
C ILE A 178 2.16 13.40 11.77
N ILE A 179 2.61 14.06 10.71
CA ILE A 179 3.06 13.42 9.46
C ILE A 179 4.49 12.87 9.66
N PRO A 180 4.77 11.61 9.24
CA PRO A 180 6.12 11.05 9.27
C PRO A 180 7.14 11.97 8.62
N LYS A 181 8.33 12.08 9.24
CA LYS A 181 9.34 13.08 8.87
C LYS A 181 9.68 13.07 7.37
N GLY A 182 9.92 11.89 6.79
CA GLY A 182 10.25 11.74 5.37
C GLY A 182 9.10 12.20 4.46
N LEU A 183 7.86 11.76 4.74
CA LEU A 183 6.69 12.20 3.97
C LEU A 183 6.47 13.72 4.08
N ARG A 184 6.65 14.28 5.27
CA ARG A 184 6.52 15.73 5.50
C ARG A 184 7.52 16.54 4.68
N GLU A 185 8.78 16.13 4.66
CA GLU A 185 9.83 16.81 3.89
C GLU A 185 9.51 16.76 2.39
N ASN A 186 9.09 15.60 1.88
CA ASN A 186 8.66 15.45 0.48
C ASN A 186 7.46 16.32 0.13
N LEU A 187 6.44 16.39 1.01
CA LEU A 187 5.28 17.25 0.81
C LEU A 187 5.66 18.73 0.80
N ILE A 188 6.48 19.16 1.75
CA ILE A 188 6.95 20.55 1.81
C ILE A 188 7.71 20.90 0.51
N GLN A 189 8.64 20.05 0.08
CA GLN A 189 9.39 20.26 -1.16
C GLN A 189 8.44 20.35 -2.37
N TYR A 190 7.54 19.38 -2.52
CA TYR A 190 6.57 19.33 -3.62
C TYR A 190 5.70 20.59 -3.71
N PHE A 191 5.20 21.08 -2.57
CA PHE A 191 4.32 22.25 -2.53
C PHE A 191 5.07 23.59 -2.59
N ILE A 192 6.37 23.63 -2.27
CA ILE A 192 7.23 24.81 -2.43
C ILE A 192 7.67 24.99 -3.88
N ASP A 193 8.06 23.91 -4.56
CA ASP A 193 8.58 23.96 -5.93
C ASP A 193 7.51 24.29 -6.99
N ARG A 194 6.23 24.29 -6.60
CA ARG A 194 5.11 24.57 -7.50
C ARG A 194 4.83 26.08 -7.52
N PRO A 195 5.10 26.82 -8.62
CA PRO A 195 4.73 28.22 -8.69
C PRO A 195 3.21 28.35 -8.55
N ASN A 196 2.79 29.13 -7.54
CA ASN A 196 1.42 29.55 -7.36
C ASN A 196 1.01 30.33 -8.61
N ASN A 197 0.34 29.70 -9.59
CA ASN A 197 -0.61 30.29 -10.57
C ASN A 197 -0.68 29.53 -11.92
N GLU A 198 -0.87 28.20 -11.92
CA GLU A 198 -1.46 27.56 -13.11
C GLU A 198 -2.68 26.70 -12.75
N PRO A 199 -3.88 27.07 -13.20
CA PRO A 199 -4.99 26.14 -13.30
C PRO A 199 -4.74 25.27 -14.54
N GLY A 200 -4.36 24.01 -14.32
CA GLY A 200 -4.51 23.00 -15.37
C GLY A 200 -3.26 22.59 -16.15
N SER A 201 -2.07 22.55 -15.53
CA SER A 201 -1.23 21.39 -15.83
C SER A 201 -1.96 20.16 -15.26
N LYS A 202 -2.82 19.57 -16.10
CA LYS A 202 -3.12 18.14 -16.03
C LYS A 202 -1.77 17.43 -16.20
N ILE A 203 -0.93 17.44 -15.17
CA ILE A 203 0.01 16.35 -14.98
C ILE A 203 -0.93 15.17 -14.80
N MET A 204 -0.94 14.31 -15.81
CA MET A 204 -1.72 13.09 -15.90
C MET A 204 -1.18 12.11 -14.84
N ILE A 205 -1.30 12.47 -13.56
CA ILE A 205 -1.20 11.56 -12.40
C ILE A 205 -2.59 10.94 -12.15
N ASN A 206 -3.64 11.50 -12.75
CA ASN A 206 -4.94 10.85 -12.81
C ASN A 206 -4.93 9.80 -13.93
N GLU A 207 -4.77 8.54 -13.53
CA GLU A 207 -5.67 7.41 -13.88
C GLU A 207 -5.03 6.02 -13.87
N ILE A 208 -3.89 5.83 -13.20
CA ILE A 208 -3.50 4.46 -12.82
C ILE A 208 -3.16 4.44 -11.35
N ASN A 209 -4.22 4.25 -10.57
CA ASN A 209 -4.28 3.51 -9.33
C ASN A 209 -3.04 3.59 -8.43
N SER A 210 -3.30 3.86 -7.17
CA SER A 210 -2.77 3.04 -6.09
C SER A 210 -2.98 1.54 -6.36
N LYS A 211 -2.37 0.98 -7.41
CA LYS A 211 -1.93 -0.41 -7.40
C LYS A 211 -0.90 -0.39 -6.29
N SER A 212 -1.36 -0.68 -5.07
CA SER A 212 -0.51 -1.13 -4.00
C SER A 212 0.50 -2.07 -4.64
N ILE A 213 1.77 -1.68 -4.64
CA ILE A 213 2.83 -2.55 -5.13
C ILE A 213 2.70 -3.81 -4.27
N ASP A 214 2.46 -4.95 -4.90
CA ASP A 214 2.37 -6.23 -4.20
C ASP A 214 3.78 -6.67 -3.79
N SER A 215 4.41 -5.88 -2.93
CA SER A 215 5.72 -6.13 -2.36
C SER A 215 5.64 -6.03 -0.84
N ARG A 216 6.25 -7.00 -0.17
CA ARG A 216 6.43 -6.99 1.29
C ARG A 216 7.76 -6.37 1.72
N ILE A 217 8.69 -6.25 0.77
CA ILE A 217 10.05 -5.74 0.99
C ILE A 217 10.11 -4.23 0.76
N ILE A 218 9.63 -3.75 -0.40
CA ILE A 218 9.75 -2.34 -0.79
C ILE A 218 8.42 -1.60 -0.70
N THR A 219 8.50 -0.31 -0.37
CA THR A 219 7.34 0.60 -0.33
C THR A 219 7.16 1.31 -1.67
N PHE A 220 6.06 2.06 -1.81
CA PHE A 220 5.84 2.91 -2.98
C PHE A 220 6.98 3.91 -3.22
N GLN A 221 7.59 4.46 -2.16
CA GLN A 221 8.71 5.41 -2.28
C GLN A 221 9.95 4.77 -2.90
N HIS A 222 10.25 3.53 -2.53
CA HIS A 222 11.34 2.76 -3.11
C HIS A 222 11.11 2.55 -4.61
N ALA A 223 9.90 2.16 -4.97
CA ALA A 223 9.54 1.93 -6.37
C ALA A 223 9.59 3.22 -7.20
N GLU A 224 9.11 4.35 -6.68
CA GLU A 224 9.21 5.65 -7.34
C GLU A 224 10.68 6.02 -7.60
N LEU A 225 11.56 5.81 -6.62
CA LEU A 225 12.98 6.08 -6.77
C LEU A 225 13.64 5.13 -7.77
N ILE A 226 13.32 3.83 -7.72
CA ILE A 226 13.80 2.86 -8.70
C ILE A 226 13.32 3.22 -10.11
N SER A 227 12.10 3.70 -10.27
CA SER A 227 11.58 4.21 -11.56
C SER A 227 12.41 5.39 -12.08
N LYS A 228 12.78 6.35 -11.21
CA LYS A 228 13.69 7.44 -11.58
C LYS A 228 15.05 6.91 -12.04
N TRP A 229 15.56 5.86 -11.39
CA TRP A 229 16.81 5.22 -11.81
C TRP A 229 16.68 4.52 -13.17
N ILE A 230 15.57 3.87 -13.48
CA ILE A 230 15.36 3.24 -14.79
C ILE A 230 15.37 4.30 -15.90
N ASP A 231 14.72 5.45 -15.67
CA ASP A 231 14.69 6.55 -16.64
C ASP A 231 15.96 7.41 -16.65
N ARG A 232 16.94 7.12 -15.79
CA ARG A 232 18.18 7.92 -15.59
C ARG A 232 17.89 9.39 -15.22
N LEU A 233 16.82 9.64 -14.46
CA LEU A 233 16.37 10.98 -14.08
C LEU A 233 16.94 11.45 -12.74
N GLU A 234 18.19 11.09 -12.43
CA GLU A 234 18.83 11.34 -11.13
C GLU A 234 18.95 12.84 -10.78
N ILE A 235 18.75 13.74 -11.74
CA ILE A 235 18.94 15.19 -11.62
C ILE A 235 17.65 15.99 -11.93
N THR A 236 16.61 15.37 -12.49
CA THR A 236 15.38 16.06 -12.95
C THR A 236 14.14 15.47 -12.29
N ASN A 237 13.28 16.34 -11.73
CA ASN A 237 12.06 15.93 -11.02
C ASN A 237 10.93 15.40 -11.92
N ASP A 238 11.08 15.46 -13.24
CA ASP A 238 10.04 15.04 -14.18
C ASP A 238 10.18 13.55 -14.50
N ILE A 239 9.52 12.68 -13.72
CA ILE A 239 9.30 11.28 -14.12
C ILE A 239 8.56 11.29 -15.46
N LYS A 240 9.26 10.92 -16.54
CA LYS A 240 8.68 10.91 -17.88
C LYS A 240 7.82 9.67 -18.13
N ASN A 241 8.10 8.56 -17.43
CA ASN A 241 7.48 7.28 -17.68
C ASN A 241 6.87 6.69 -16.40
N LEU A 242 5.62 6.24 -16.50
CA LEU A 242 4.97 5.49 -15.43
C LEU A 242 5.34 4.01 -15.55
N TYR A 243 5.53 3.35 -14.41
CA TYR A 243 5.88 1.93 -14.35
C TYR A 243 4.92 1.16 -13.45
N GLU A 244 4.40 0.05 -13.95
CA GLU A 244 3.68 -0.95 -13.16
C GLU A 244 4.66 -2.00 -12.66
N PHE A 245 4.66 -2.23 -11.34
CA PHE A 245 5.46 -3.27 -10.68
C PHE A 245 4.59 -4.50 -10.41
N LYS A 246 4.76 -5.54 -11.22
CA LYS A 246 4.03 -6.80 -11.09
C LYS A 246 4.89 -7.83 -10.37
N LEU A 247 4.48 -8.27 -9.19
CA LEU A 247 5.12 -9.39 -8.50
C LEU A 247 4.98 -10.68 -9.31
N ILE A 248 6.12 -11.28 -9.70
CA ILE A 248 6.15 -12.57 -10.39
C ILE A 248 6.69 -13.69 -9.51
N LEU A 249 7.55 -13.37 -8.53
CA LEU A 249 8.10 -14.36 -7.61
C LEU A 249 8.26 -13.76 -6.20
N ARG A 250 7.88 -14.52 -5.17
CA ARG A 250 8.15 -14.20 -3.74
C ARG A 250 8.64 -15.45 -3.01
N GLY A 251 9.75 -15.35 -2.27
CA GLY A 251 10.37 -16.48 -1.57
C GLY A 251 9.43 -17.21 -0.62
N SER A 252 8.69 -16.48 0.24
CA SER A 252 7.70 -17.09 1.14
C SER A 252 6.50 -17.74 0.44
N ARG A 253 6.18 -17.34 -0.80
CA ARG A 253 5.04 -17.86 -1.58
C ARG A 253 5.44 -19.03 -2.46
N ASP A 254 6.54 -18.87 -3.19
CA ASP A 254 6.94 -19.75 -4.29
C ASP A 254 8.10 -20.68 -3.90
N GLY A 255 8.83 -20.33 -2.85
CA GLY A 255 10.04 -21.01 -2.38
C GLY A 255 11.32 -20.34 -2.86
N PHE A 256 12.42 -20.63 -2.16
CA PHE A 256 13.74 -20.02 -2.41
C PHE A 256 14.58 -20.81 -3.42
N SER A 257 14.11 -21.91 -3.99
CA SER A 257 14.97 -22.76 -4.84
C SER A 257 15.38 -22.08 -6.16
N VAL A 258 16.62 -22.30 -6.59
CA VAL A 258 17.12 -21.88 -7.92
C VAL A 258 16.21 -22.39 -9.05
N LYS A 259 15.75 -23.65 -8.93
CA LYS A 259 14.81 -24.24 -9.89
C LYS A 259 13.56 -23.37 -10.06
N LYS A 260 13.01 -22.87 -8.96
CA LYS A 260 11.80 -22.04 -8.99
C LYS A 260 12.02 -20.69 -9.66
N PHE A 261 13.19 -20.10 -9.47
CA PHE A 261 13.58 -18.89 -10.18
C PHE A 261 13.55 -19.13 -11.69
N HIS A 262 14.23 -20.15 -12.20
CA HIS A 262 14.24 -20.44 -13.64
C HIS A 262 12.86 -20.80 -14.19
N GLU A 263 12.05 -21.56 -13.44
CA GLU A 263 10.67 -21.89 -13.84
C GLU A 263 9.79 -20.64 -14.08
N ILE A 264 10.02 -19.55 -13.34
CA ILE A 264 9.17 -18.34 -13.38
C ILE A 264 9.81 -17.21 -14.18
N CYS A 265 11.12 -17.00 -14.03
CA CYS A 265 11.81 -15.80 -14.46
C CYS A 265 12.59 -15.98 -15.75
N ASP A 266 12.92 -17.20 -16.19
CA ASP A 266 13.54 -17.38 -17.50
C ASP A 266 12.63 -16.79 -18.59
N TYR A 267 13.27 -16.19 -19.59
CA TYR A 267 12.61 -15.47 -20.68
C TYR A 267 11.84 -14.19 -20.25
N GLN A 268 11.84 -13.83 -18.97
CA GLN A 268 11.35 -12.53 -18.50
C GLN A 268 12.45 -11.48 -18.63
N SER A 269 12.05 -10.27 -19.01
CA SER A 269 12.90 -9.07 -19.02
C SER A 269 12.26 -7.96 -18.18
N HIS A 270 12.99 -6.86 -18.01
CA HIS A 270 12.56 -5.70 -17.22
C HIS A 270 12.15 -6.14 -15.80
N THR A 271 13.08 -6.76 -15.08
CA THR A 271 12.80 -7.32 -13.75
C THR A 271 13.66 -6.64 -12.69
N ILE A 272 13.11 -6.52 -11.48
CA ILE A 272 13.84 -6.04 -10.30
C ILE A 272 13.89 -7.18 -9.30
N LEU A 273 15.09 -7.50 -8.85
CA LEU A 273 15.34 -8.27 -7.65
C LEU A 273 15.34 -7.34 -6.44
N VAL A 274 14.57 -7.69 -5.41
CA VAL A 274 14.66 -7.09 -4.08
C VAL A 274 14.84 -8.20 -3.04
N ILE A 275 15.78 -7.99 -2.13
CA ILE A 275 16.20 -8.95 -1.10
C ILE A 275 16.15 -8.24 0.23
N LYS A 276 15.37 -8.77 1.18
CA LYS A 276 15.40 -8.36 2.58
C LYS A 276 16.44 -9.20 3.32
N MET A 277 17.41 -8.53 3.93
CA MET A 277 18.46 -9.19 4.68
C MET A 277 17.92 -9.80 5.97
N LYS A 278 18.48 -10.94 6.40
CA LYS A 278 18.17 -11.51 7.71
C LYS A 278 18.87 -10.69 8.80
N GLU A 279 18.17 -10.42 9.90
CA GLU A 279 18.67 -9.67 11.07
C GLU A 279 18.97 -8.18 10.83
N SER A 280 18.57 -7.61 9.69
CA SER A 280 18.58 -6.16 9.45
C SER A 280 17.42 -5.73 8.55
N ASP A 281 17.05 -4.45 8.61
CA ASP A 281 16.07 -3.84 7.71
C ASP A 281 16.67 -3.41 6.36
N GLU A 282 17.90 -3.84 6.09
CA GLU A 282 18.63 -3.52 4.87
C GLU A 282 18.03 -4.28 3.68
N ILE A 283 17.94 -3.58 2.55
CA ILE A 283 17.42 -4.12 1.30
C ILE A 283 18.53 -4.06 0.27
N LEU A 284 18.78 -5.19 -0.40
CA LEU A 284 19.66 -5.26 -1.58
C LEU A 284 18.84 -5.56 -2.82
N GLY A 285 19.33 -5.15 -3.98
CA GLY A 285 18.63 -5.46 -5.21
C GLY A 285 19.38 -5.12 -6.48
N GLY A 286 18.74 -5.45 -7.59
CA GLY A 286 19.26 -5.14 -8.92
C GLY A 286 18.16 -5.15 -9.96
N TYR A 287 18.31 -4.31 -10.99
CA TYR A 287 17.41 -4.20 -12.12
C TYR A 287 18.03 -4.81 -13.36
N ASN A 288 17.38 -5.82 -13.93
CA ASN A 288 17.78 -6.42 -15.20
C ASN A 288 16.80 -6.01 -16.32
N PRO A 289 17.21 -5.16 -17.28
CA PRO A 289 16.38 -4.75 -18.41
C PRO A 289 16.26 -5.84 -19.50
N ILE A 290 17.18 -6.79 -19.56
CA ILE A 290 17.24 -7.82 -20.61
C ILE A 290 16.65 -9.15 -20.11
N ILE A 291 16.55 -10.10 -21.03
CA ILE A 291 15.96 -11.41 -20.77
C ILE A 291 16.88 -12.27 -19.89
N TRP A 292 16.33 -12.88 -18.83
CA TRP A 292 16.97 -13.97 -18.08
C TRP A 292 17.05 -15.27 -18.90
N LYS A 293 18.16 -15.98 -18.76
CA LYS A 293 18.39 -17.29 -19.37
C LYS A 293 19.09 -18.22 -18.38
N SER A 294 19.15 -19.49 -18.75
CA SER A 294 19.84 -20.54 -17.99
C SER A 294 20.92 -21.25 -18.84
N ASP A 295 21.58 -20.52 -19.74
CA ASP A 295 22.43 -21.05 -20.82
C ASP A 295 23.94 -20.81 -20.63
N TYR A 296 24.38 -20.39 -19.44
CA TYR A 296 25.77 -20.04 -19.12
C TYR A 296 26.32 -18.83 -19.90
N SER A 297 25.44 -18.00 -20.46
CA SER A 297 25.82 -16.80 -21.22
C SER A 297 25.97 -15.55 -20.35
N TYR A 298 26.63 -14.53 -20.90
CA TYR A 298 26.60 -13.17 -20.37
C TYR A 298 25.56 -12.33 -21.11
N GLY A 299 24.87 -11.49 -20.36
CA GLY A 299 23.93 -10.51 -20.87
C GLY A 299 24.55 -9.12 -20.89
N SER A 300 24.68 -8.55 -22.10
CA SER A 300 25.24 -7.21 -22.28
C SER A 300 24.17 -6.12 -22.16
N THR A 301 24.38 -5.17 -21.27
CA THR A 301 23.50 -3.99 -21.14
C THR A 301 24.18 -2.87 -20.34
N LYS A 302 23.90 -1.62 -20.70
CA LYS A 302 24.30 -0.44 -19.93
C LYS A 302 23.25 0.05 -18.92
N ASP A 303 22.02 -0.46 -19.05
CA ASP A 303 20.86 0.06 -18.34
C ASP A 303 20.54 -0.71 -17.05
N SER A 304 21.28 -1.79 -16.79
CA SER A 304 21.25 -2.49 -15.50
C SER A 304 21.85 -1.62 -14.39
N PHE A 305 21.46 -1.92 -13.16
CA PHE A 305 22.02 -1.32 -11.95
C PHE A 305 21.78 -2.24 -10.75
N ILE A 306 22.66 -2.15 -9.76
CA ILE A 306 22.47 -2.75 -8.45
C ILE A 306 22.33 -1.66 -7.40
N PHE A 307 21.64 -1.95 -6.30
CA PHE A 307 21.37 -0.96 -5.26
C PHE A 307 21.30 -1.57 -3.87
N SER A 308 21.42 -0.69 -2.87
CA SER A 308 21.09 -0.98 -1.49
C SER A 308 20.31 0.16 -0.83
N PHE A 309 19.49 -0.19 0.15
CA PHE A 309 18.83 0.72 1.08
C PHE A 309 19.15 0.29 2.50
N ASP A 310 19.51 1.25 3.36
CA ASP A 310 19.82 0.96 4.77
C ASP A 310 18.56 0.69 5.61
N ASP A 311 17.40 1.18 5.16
CA ASP A 311 16.17 1.26 5.94
C ASP A 311 14.95 0.96 5.05
N LYS A 312 14.09 0.05 5.52
CA LYS A 312 12.83 -0.33 4.87
C LYS A 312 11.82 0.82 4.77
N GLU A 313 11.88 1.81 5.65
CA GLU A 313 10.93 2.93 5.69
C GLU A 313 11.45 4.20 4.99
N ASN A 314 12.74 4.26 4.66
CA ASN A 314 13.36 5.50 4.18
C ASN A 314 14.36 5.29 3.04
N VAL A 315 14.03 5.87 1.88
CA VAL A 315 14.89 5.87 0.69
C VAL A 315 16.06 6.85 0.75
N GLY A 316 16.14 7.73 1.76
CA GLY A 316 17.13 8.80 1.84
C GLY A 316 18.58 8.33 2.02
N LYS A 317 18.79 7.10 2.50
CA LYS A 317 20.11 6.46 2.57
C LYS A 317 20.12 5.24 1.65
N HIS A 318 20.62 5.46 0.44
CA HIS A 318 20.72 4.44 -0.59
C HIS A 318 22.06 4.51 -1.30
N ILE A 319 22.46 3.38 -1.87
CA ILE A 319 23.56 3.31 -2.83
C ILE A 319 22.97 2.83 -4.15
N LEU A 320 23.19 3.60 -5.21
CA LEU A 320 22.97 3.18 -6.58
C LEU A 320 24.32 2.92 -7.24
N SER A 321 24.47 1.76 -7.85
CA SER A 321 25.64 1.39 -8.63
C SER A 321 25.25 1.02 -10.05
N ARG A 322 25.75 1.78 -11.02
CA ARG A 322 25.52 1.56 -12.44
C ARG A 322 26.55 0.60 -13.01
N VAL A 323 26.22 0.05 -14.18
CA VAL A 323 27.14 -0.78 -14.96
C VAL A 323 28.30 0.08 -15.45
N ASN A 324 29.51 -0.36 -15.13
CA ASN A 324 30.77 0.13 -15.69
C ASN A 324 31.26 -0.76 -16.86
N ASN A 325 31.00 -2.07 -16.82
CA ASN A 325 31.34 -3.00 -17.90
C ASN A 325 30.08 -3.68 -18.45
N GLU A 326 29.63 -3.19 -19.61
CA GLU A 326 28.37 -3.61 -20.23
C GLU A 326 28.34 -5.09 -20.60
N ILE A 327 29.47 -5.66 -21.06
CA ILE A 327 29.54 -7.02 -21.62
C ILE A 327 29.13 -8.09 -20.60
N TYR A 328 29.43 -7.86 -19.33
CA TYR A 328 29.23 -8.80 -18.23
C TYR A 328 28.19 -8.30 -17.22
N ALA A 329 27.31 -7.36 -17.62
CA ALA A 329 26.36 -6.72 -16.72
C ALA A 329 25.41 -7.71 -16.04
N ILE A 330 25.04 -8.79 -16.74
CA ILE A 330 24.19 -9.87 -16.26
C ILE A 330 24.88 -11.22 -16.54
N THR A 331 24.81 -12.16 -15.60
CA THR A 331 25.30 -13.52 -15.81
C THR A 331 24.13 -14.50 -15.75
N ASN A 332 23.96 -15.29 -16.80
CA ASN A 332 22.94 -16.33 -16.89
C ASN A 332 23.58 -17.67 -16.52
N ASN A 333 23.16 -18.30 -15.44
CA ASN A 333 23.72 -19.58 -15.01
C ASN A 333 22.61 -20.44 -14.40
N SER A 334 22.40 -21.65 -14.92
CA SER A 334 21.32 -22.55 -14.49
C SER A 334 21.48 -23.07 -13.05
N ASN A 335 22.67 -22.91 -12.45
CA ASN A 335 22.96 -23.35 -11.09
C ASN A 335 22.66 -22.27 -10.03
N TYR A 336 22.28 -21.06 -10.43
CA TYR A 336 22.09 -19.92 -9.54
C TYR A 336 20.80 -19.17 -9.84
N GLY A 337 20.36 -18.32 -8.90
CA GLY A 337 19.27 -17.38 -9.15
C GLY A 337 19.73 -16.20 -10.02
N PRO A 338 19.17 -15.01 -9.80
CA PRO A 338 19.66 -13.80 -10.44
C PRO A 338 21.14 -13.52 -10.12
N ILE A 339 21.93 -13.22 -11.16
CA ILE A 339 23.31 -12.76 -11.02
C ILE A 339 23.49 -11.45 -11.78
N PHE A 340 23.91 -10.42 -11.05
CA PHE A 340 24.34 -9.16 -11.62
C PHE A 340 25.87 -9.11 -11.65
N GLY A 341 26.40 -8.78 -12.81
CA GLY A 341 27.83 -8.63 -13.00
C GLY A 341 28.54 -9.96 -13.11
N ASN A 342 29.85 -9.94 -12.88
CA ASN A 342 30.64 -11.15 -12.70
C ASN A 342 30.54 -11.63 -11.24
N TYR A 343 29.33 -12.01 -10.82
CA TYR A 343 28.99 -12.45 -9.45
C TYR A 343 29.09 -11.37 -8.37
N GLU A 344 29.01 -10.09 -8.73
CA GLU A 344 29.03 -8.97 -7.77
C GLU A 344 27.81 -8.97 -6.86
N LEU A 345 26.64 -9.32 -7.40
CA LEU A 345 25.44 -9.64 -6.64
C LEU A 345 24.88 -10.95 -7.17
N CYS A 346 25.08 -12.03 -6.41
CA CYS A 346 24.65 -13.37 -6.76
C CYS A 346 23.66 -13.89 -5.72
N PHE A 347 22.43 -14.18 -6.15
CA PHE A 347 21.41 -14.77 -5.29
C PHE A 347 21.41 -16.30 -5.43
N CYS A 348 21.67 -16.98 -4.32
CA CYS A 348 21.85 -18.43 -4.23
C CYS A 348 20.88 -18.99 -3.19
N GLY A 349 19.64 -19.22 -3.60
CA GLY A 349 18.68 -19.86 -2.71
C GLY A 349 18.27 -18.97 -1.54
N SER A 350 18.59 -19.38 -0.32
CA SER A 350 18.34 -18.61 0.92
C SER A 350 19.52 -17.69 1.30
N SER A 351 20.42 -17.40 0.38
CA SER A 351 21.63 -16.61 0.63
C SER A 351 21.98 -15.71 -0.54
N VAL A 352 22.68 -14.62 -0.25
CA VAL A 352 23.24 -13.70 -1.24
C VAL A 352 24.75 -13.62 -1.04
N LEU A 353 25.49 -13.74 -2.15
CA LEU A 353 26.94 -13.61 -2.21
C LEU A 353 27.29 -12.30 -2.90
N LEU A 354 28.09 -11.48 -2.23
CA LEU A 354 28.66 -10.25 -2.79
C LEU A 354 30.16 -10.45 -3.02
N GLN A 355 30.64 -10.14 -4.23
CA GLN A 355 32.05 -10.27 -4.63
C GLN A 355 32.68 -8.92 -5.02
N ASN A 356 33.93 -8.97 -5.46
CA ASN A 356 34.69 -7.80 -5.90
C ASN A 356 34.02 -7.08 -7.08
N LEU A 357 34.09 -5.75 -7.09
CA LEU A 357 33.61 -4.95 -8.22
C LEU A 357 34.48 -5.14 -9.46
N VAL A 358 33.82 -5.46 -10.56
CA VAL A 358 34.38 -5.61 -11.90
C VAL A 358 33.45 -4.96 -12.93
N CYS A 359 32.13 -5.17 -12.80
CA CYS A 359 31.13 -4.73 -13.78
C CYS A 359 30.27 -3.58 -13.29
N TYR A 360 30.21 -3.30 -11.98
CA TYR A 360 29.48 -2.18 -11.40
C TYR A 360 30.41 -1.16 -10.72
N GLU A 361 29.97 0.10 -10.64
CA GLU A 361 30.80 1.23 -10.22
C GLU A 361 31.11 1.29 -8.70
N LYS A 362 30.24 0.72 -7.85
CA LYS A 362 30.21 0.97 -6.40
C LYS A 362 29.79 -0.27 -5.63
N PHE A 363 30.39 -0.46 -4.45
CA PHE A 363 29.98 -1.51 -3.53
C PHE A 363 28.66 -1.09 -2.90
N ILE A 364 27.62 -1.91 -3.07
CA ILE A 364 26.33 -1.69 -2.39
C ILE A 364 26.34 -2.18 -0.95
N LYS A 365 27.28 -3.07 -0.60
CA LYS A 365 27.53 -3.61 0.74
C LYS A 365 28.91 -4.27 0.77
N LYS A 366 29.45 -4.51 1.97
CA LYS A 366 30.71 -5.25 2.17
C LYS A 366 30.64 -6.66 1.52
N ILE A 367 31.77 -7.11 0.97
CA ILE A 367 31.94 -8.45 0.40
C ILE A 367 31.65 -9.51 1.47
N GLY A 368 30.96 -10.57 1.08
CA GLY A 368 30.63 -11.67 1.99
C GLY A 368 29.42 -12.47 1.56
N LEU A 369 29.14 -13.52 2.34
CA LEU A 369 27.94 -14.33 2.25
C LEU A 369 26.96 -13.89 3.33
N PHE A 370 25.70 -13.66 2.94
CA PHE A 370 24.65 -13.22 3.85
C PHE A 370 23.39 -14.04 3.69
N PHE A 371 22.63 -14.21 4.77
CA PHE A 371 21.35 -14.90 4.76
C PHE A 371 20.21 -13.95 4.43
N VAL A 372 19.21 -14.50 3.76
CA VAL A 372 18.05 -13.74 3.28
C VAL A 372 16.82 -14.09 4.13
N GLU A 373 16.07 -13.06 4.53
CA GLU A 373 14.77 -13.23 5.20
C GLU A 373 13.66 -13.43 4.17
N GLU A 374 13.64 -12.61 3.13
CA GLU A 374 12.67 -12.65 2.03
C GLU A 374 13.30 -12.12 0.75
N TYR A 375 12.82 -12.59 -0.40
CA TYR A 375 13.15 -11.98 -1.68
C TYR A 375 11.93 -11.92 -2.59
N GLU A 376 11.90 -10.92 -3.45
CA GLU A 376 10.86 -10.77 -4.46
C GLU A 376 11.49 -10.42 -5.80
N ILE A 377 10.84 -10.87 -6.88
CA ILE A 377 11.14 -10.46 -8.24
C ILE A 377 9.90 -9.78 -8.81
N LEU A 378 10.07 -8.51 -9.19
CA LEU A 378 9.03 -7.66 -9.75
C LEU A 378 9.31 -7.46 -11.24
N GLN A 379 8.35 -7.82 -12.09
CA GLN A 379 8.40 -7.45 -13.50
C GLN A 379 7.82 -6.05 -13.68
N ILE A 380 8.54 -5.21 -14.40
CA ILE A 380 8.15 -3.84 -14.67
C ILE A 380 7.55 -3.74 -16.07
N LYS A 381 6.46 -3.00 -16.17
CA LYS A 381 5.89 -2.61 -17.46
C LYS A 381 5.72 -1.11 -17.49
N LYS A 382 6.27 -0.47 -18.53
CA LYS A 382 6.00 0.94 -18.80
C LYS A 382 4.53 1.10 -19.17
N VAL A 383 3.87 2.09 -18.58
CA VAL A 383 2.43 2.35 -18.75
C VAL A 383 2.18 3.64 -19.50
#